data_AF-A0A523KAA2-F1
#
_entry.id   AF-A0A523KAA2-F1
#
_cell.length_a   1.000
_cell.length_b   1.000
_cell.length_c   1.000
_cell.angle_alpha   90.00
_cell.angle_beta   90.00
_cell.angle_gamma   90.00
#
_symmetry.space_group_name_H-M   'P 1'
#
loop_
_entity.id
_entity.type
_entity.pdbx_description
1 polymer ?
#
loop_
_entity_poly.entity_id
_entity_poly.type
_entity_poly.pdbx_seq_one_letter_code
_entity_poly.pdbx_strand_id
1 'polypeptide(L)' 'MLMFQSVYAGSMRCGSHIISDGGRTGPGAYEVLKRCGEPTFRQGNSWVYEKGKKRYVIVFKDSGQISSIKRAN' A
#
# COMPACT_ATOMS: atom_id res chain seq x y z
N MET A 1 30.26 7.49 5.74
CA MET A 1 29.49 6.24 5.92
C MET A 1 28.07 6.51 5.42
N LEU A 2 27.79 6.22 4.14
CA LEU A 2 26.47 6.46 3.55
C LEU A 2 25.55 5.30 3.95
N MET A 3 24.68 5.53 4.93
CA MET A 3 23.58 4.62 5.21
C MET A 3 22.68 4.59 3.98
N PHE A 4 22.78 3.53 3.16
CA PHE A 4 21.72 3.14 2.24
C PHE A 4 20.52 2.75 3.09
N GLN A 5 19.69 3.73 3.46
CA GLN A 5 18.32 3.42 3.84
C GLN A 5 17.72 2.75 2.62
N SER A 6 17.58 1.43 2.67
CA SER A 6 16.79 0.70 1.69
C SER A 6 15.43 1.38 1.72
N VAL A 7 15.13 2.19 0.70
CA VAL A 7 13.77 2.64 0.43
C VAL A 7 13.04 1.36 0.05
N TYR A 8 12.65 0.60 1.08
CA TYR A 8 11.81 -0.57 0.92
C TYR A 8 10.49 0.01 0.45
N ALA A 9 10.34 0.04 -0.87
CA ALA A 9 9.04 0.23 -1.46
C ALA A 9 8.19 -0.95 -0.95
N GLY A 10 7.36 -0.70 0.05
CA GLY A 10 6.34 -1.63 0.48
C GLY A 10 5.50 -2.00 -0.73
N SER A 11 5.42 -3.30 -1.01
CA SER A 11 4.61 -3.80 -2.10
C SER A 11 3.61 -4.83 -1.62
N MET A 12 2.45 -4.83 -2.26
CA MET A 12 1.42 -5.82 -2.02
C MET A 12 0.86 -6.33 -3.35
N ARG A 13 0.51 -7.60 -3.38
CA ARG A 13 -0.08 -8.24 -4.55
C ARG A 13 -1.60 -8.27 -4.43
N CYS A 14 -2.27 -7.79 -5.45
CA CYS A 14 -3.72 -7.76 -5.61
C CYS A 14 -4.10 -8.50 -6.88
N GLY A 15 -4.38 -9.80 -6.72
CA GLY A 15 -4.58 -10.72 -7.85
C GLY A 15 -3.33 -10.79 -8.74
N SER A 16 -3.47 -10.38 -9.99
CA SER A 16 -2.38 -10.27 -10.97
C SER A 16 -1.57 -8.97 -10.86
N HIS A 17 -2.06 -7.96 -10.13
CA HIS A 17 -1.43 -6.65 -10.04
C HIS A 17 -0.55 -6.53 -8.79
N ILE A 18 0.58 -5.83 -8.91
CA ILE A 18 1.42 -5.43 -7.78
C ILE A 18 1.25 -3.93 -7.56
N ILE A 19 1.00 -3.54 -6.32
CA ILE A 19 0.90 -2.16 -5.85
C ILE A 19 2.14 -1.87 -5.02
N SER A 20 2.83 -0.78 -5.31
CA SER A 20 4.04 -0.36 -4.60
C SER A 20 3.98 1.14 -4.29
N ASP A 21 4.54 1.55 -3.15
CA ASP A 21 4.64 2.95 -2.69
C ASP A 21 5.88 3.69 -3.23
N GLY A 22 6.76 3.03 -3.97
CA GLY A 22 8.05 3.57 -4.45
C GLY A 22 8.01 4.40 -5.75
N GLY A 23 6.84 4.76 -6.27
CA GLY A 23 6.72 5.51 -7.54
C GLY A 23 6.47 7.01 -7.34
N ARG A 24 7.14 7.86 -8.14
CA ARG A 24 6.89 9.32 -8.24
C ARG A 24 5.41 9.65 -8.55
N THR A 25 4.73 8.69 -9.18
CA THR A 25 3.31 8.66 -9.56
C THR A 25 2.71 7.32 -9.11
N GLY A 26 2.99 6.91 -7.87
CA GLY A 26 2.44 5.68 -7.32
C GLY A 26 0.91 5.63 -7.41
N PRO A 27 0.30 4.43 -7.50
CA PRO A 27 -1.14 4.28 -7.66
C PRO A 27 -1.88 5.00 -6.53
N GLY A 28 -2.91 5.79 -6.88
CA GLY A 28 -3.76 6.46 -5.91
C GLY A 28 -4.76 5.52 -5.24
N ALA A 29 -5.44 5.98 -4.20
CA ALA A 29 -6.47 5.24 -3.47
C ALA A 29 -7.53 4.62 -4.40
N TYR A 30 -7.94 5.34 -5.45
CA TYR A 30 -8.84 4.83 -6.46
C TYR A 30 -8.28 3.62 -7.22
N GLU A 31 -7.01 3.68 -7.63
CA GLU A 31 -6.38 2.58 -8.37
C GLU A 31 -6.12 1.37 -7.48
N VAL A 32 -5.79 1.60 -6.20
CA VAL A 32 -5.72 0.53 -5.20
C VAL A 32 -7.09 -0.14 -5.05
N LEU A 33 -8.16 0.63 -4.85
CA LEU A 33 -9.52 0.08 -4.72
C LEU A 33 -9.93 -0.72 -5.98
N LYS A 34 -9.64 -0.17 -7.17
CA LYS A 34 -9.95 -0.83 -8.45
C LYS A 34 -9.20 -2.15 -8.63
N ARG A 35 -7.93 -2.23 -8.22
CA ARG A 35 -7.08 -3.42 -8.41
C ARG A 35 -7.20 -4.42 -7.26
N CYS A 36 -7.38 -3.96 -6.03
CA CYS A 36 -7.39 -4.77 -4.81
C CYS A 36 -8.79 -5.10 -4.28
N GLY A 37 -9.81 -4.37 -4.74
CA GLY A 37 -11.14 -4.40 -4.16
C GLY A 37 -11.23 -3.59 -2.87
N GLU A 38 -12.33 -3.76 -2.15
CA GLU A 38 -12.53 -3.10 -0.85
C GLU A 38 -11.55 -3.65 0.20
N PRO A 39 -10.95 -2.78 1.04
CA PRO A 39 -10.16 -3.22 2.16
C PRO A 39 -11.03 -3.91 3.22
N THR A 40 -10.43 -4.82 3.99
CA THR A 40 -11.10 -5.46 5.13
C THR A 40 -11.46 -4.45 6.21
N PHE A 41 -10.59 -3.47 6.44
CA PHE A 41 -10.87 -2.34 7.33
C PHE A 41 -10.41 -1.03 6.70
N ARG A 42 -11.23 0.02 6.84
CA ARG A 42 -10.93 1.36 6.38
C ARG A 42 -11.11 2.35 7.52
N GLN A 43 -10.04 3.06 7.87
CA GLN A 43 -10.06 4.14 8.85
C GLN A 43 -9.40 5.37 8.24
N GLY A 44 -10.23 6.30 7.73
CA GLY A 44 -9.75 7.50 7.04
C GLY A 44 -8.82 7.16 5.87
N ASN A 45 -7.58 7.64 5.96
CA ASN A 45 -6.53 7.44 4.95
C ASN A 45 -5.73 6.15 5.18
N SER A 46 -6.09 5.33 6.16
CA SER A 46 -5.44 4.05 6.47
C SER A 46 -6.34 2.88 6.12
N TRP A 47 -5.90 2.04 5.19
CA TRP A 47 -6.66 0.88 4.70
C TRP A 47 -5.91 -0.39 5.05
N VAL A 48 -6.64 -1.39 5.54
CA VAL A 48 -6.10 -2.68 5.95
C VAL A 48 -6.66 -3.77 5.06
N TYR A 49 -5.77 -4.52 4.43
CA TYR A 49 -6.09 -5.68 3.62
C TYR A 49 -5.60 -6.95 4.30
N GLU A 50 -6.53 -7.85 4.59
CA GLU A 50 -6.22 -9.18 5.11
C GLU A 50 -6.26 -10.19 3.98
N LYS A 51 -5.10 -10.81 3.69
CA LYS A 51 -4.92 -11.79 2.62
C LYS A 51 -4.41 -13.09 3.20
N GLY A 52 -5.34 -13.93 3.64
CA GLY A 52 -5.02 -15.15 4.39
C GLY A 52 -4.29 -14.79 5.68
N LYS A 53 -3.08 -15.35 5.89
CA LYS A 53 -2.24 -15.07 7.06
C LYS A 53 -1.41 -13.79 6.96
N LYS A 54 -1.63 -12.94 5.95
CA LYS A 54 -0.85 -11.71 5.73
C LYS A 54 -1.75 -10.50 5.90
N ARG A 55 -1.29 -9.52 6.68
CA ARG A 55 -1.97 -8.24 6.84
C ARG A 55 -1.15 -7.13 6.19
N TYR A 56 -1.79 -6.32 5.35
CA TYR A 56 -1.18 -5.18 4.68
C TYR A 56 -1.89 -3.91 5.12
N VAL A 57 -1.13 -2.92 5.57
CA VAL A 57 -1.62 -1.60 5.94
C VAL A 57 -1.10 -0.62 4.91
N ILE A 58 -2.02 0.01 4.19
CA ILE A 58 -1.73 1.07 3.23
C ILE A 58 -2.14 2.38 3.87
N VAL A 59 -1.23 3.34 3.91
CA VAL A 59 -1.52 4.70 4.35
C VAL A 59 -1.47 5.60 3.12
N PHE A 60 -2.52 6.39 2.91
CA PHE A 60 -2.62 7.38 1.85
C PHE A 60 -2.30 8.78 2.38
N LYS A 61 -1.76 9.63 1.51
CA LYS A 61 -1.63 11.08 1.73
C LYS A 61 -2.98 11.74 1.47
N ASP A 62 -3.16 12.98 1.92
CA ASP A 62 -4.37 13.77 1.64
C ASP A 62 -4.58 14.02 0.14
N SER A 63 -3.52 13.97 -0.67
CA SER A 63 -3.61 13.99 -2.13
C SER A 63 -4.20 12.71 -2.75
N GLY A 64 -4.53 11.71 -1.93
CA GLY A 64 -5.03 10.41 -2.36
C GLY A 64 -3.95 9.45 -2.90
N GLN A 65 -2.67 9.85 -2.88
CA GLN A 65 -1.55 8.97 -3.27
C GLN A 65 -1.12 8.08 -2.11
N ILE A 66 -0.53 6.92 -2.40
CA ILE A 66 0.06 6.08 -1.35
C ILE A 66 1.21 6.84 -0.68
N SER A 67 1.15 6.88 0.64
CA SER A 67 2.22 7.37 1.51
C SER A 67 3.17 6.24 1.89
N SER A 68 2.62 5.08 2.30
CA SER A 68 3.41 3.89 2.62
C SER A 68 2.59 2.61 2.54
N ILE A 69 3.25 1.49 2.26
CA ILE A 69 2.69 0.15 2.42
C ILE A 69 3.51 -0.62 3.46
N LYS A 70 2.85 -1.14 4.49
CA LYS A 70 3.47 -1.95 5.54
C LYS A 70 2.83 -3.32 5.58
N ARG A 71 3.65 -4.36 5.70
CA ARG A 71 3.18 -5.71 6.01
C ARG A 71 3.23 -5.89 7.53
N ALA A 72 2.05 -6.06 8.14
CA ALA A 72 1.96 -6.50 9.53
C ALA A 72 2.02 -8.04 9.54
N ASN A 73 2.92 -8.57 10.36
CA ASN A 73 3.09 -10.01 10.58
C ASN A 73 2.27 -10.45 11.78
#